data_AF-A0AAW8F8S0-F1
#
_entry.id   AF-A0AAW8F8S0-F1
#
_cell.length_a   1.000
_cell.length_b   1.000
_cell.length_c   1.000
_cell.angle_alpha   90.00
_cell.angle_beta   90.00
_cell.angle_gamma   90.00
#
_symmetry.space_group_name_H-M   'P 1'
#
loop_
_entity.id
_entity.type
_entity.pdbx_description
1 polymer ?
#
loop_
_entity_poly.entity_id
_entity_poly.type
_entity_poly.pdbx_seq_one_letter_code
_entity_poly.pdbx_strand_id
1 'polypeptide(L)' 'MGGDGIVTQPGFFCVVGDGIRVGRDDASPVTPDHHGPFPFTGGTIDKVVVDVSGERYVDHEAQVRGWFIID' A
#
# COMPACT_ATOMS: atom_id res chain seq x y z
N MET A 1 31.71 -4.76 11.29
CA MET A 1 31.74 -3.52 10.51
C MET A 1 30.30 -3.16 10.20
N GLY A 2 29.65 -2.43 11.10
CA GLY A 2 28.26 -1.98 10.97
C GLY A 2 28.26 -0.61 10.32
N GLY A 3 27.96 -0.58 9.04
CA GLY A 3 27.97 0.63 8.23
C GLY A 3 27.00 0.47 7.08
N ASP A 4 25.76 0.09 7.40
CA ASP A 4 24.69 0.21 6.41
C ASP A 4 24.34 1.69 6.38
N GLY A 5 24.82 2.35 5.31
CA GLY A 5 24.57 3.76 5.09
C GLY A 5 23.07 4.03 5.20
N ILE A 6 22.70 5.11 5.88
CA ILE A 6 21.30 5.55 5.94
C ILE A 6 20.85 5.77 4.50
N VAL A 7 20.05 4.85 3.97
CA VAL A 7 19.42 5.01 2.67
C VAL A 7 18.13 5.77 2.93
N THR A 8 18.10 7.03 2.52
CA THR A 8 16.86 7.79 2.47
C THR A 8 15.90 7.04 1.56
N GLN A 9 14.79 6.54 2.08
CA GLN A 9 13.72 5.98 1.26
C GLN A 9 13.13 7.14 0.44
N PRO A 10 13.42 7.26 -0.87
CA PRO A 10 12.98 8.40 -1.67
C PRO A 10 11.52 8.22 -2.13
N GLY A 11 10.92 7.07 -1.84
CA GLY A 11 9.56 6.71 -2.16
C GLY A 11 8.63 6.77 -0.94
N PHE A 12 7.33 6.84 -1.22
CA PHE A 12 6.28 6.87 -0.22
C PHE A 12 6.48 5.76 0.82
N PHE A 13 6.60 6.13 2.10
CA PHE A 13 6.19 5.24 3.19
C PHE A 13 4.68 5.09 3.01
N CYS A 14 4.26 3.93 2.54
CA CYS A 14 2.87 3.75 2.24
C CYS A 14 2.15 3.50 3.58
N VAL A 15 1.58 4.56 4.17
CA VAL A 15 0.68 4.43 5.35
C VAL A 15 -0.52 3.52 5.01
N VAL A 16 -0.83 3.40 3.72
CA VAL A 16 -1.86 2.52 3.14
C VAL A 16 -1.24 1.60 2.07
N GLY A 17 0.00 1.13 2.33
CA GLY A 17 0.80 0.04 1.72
C GLY A 17 0.71 -0.32 0.24
N ASP A 18 -0.50 -0.60 -0.20
CA ASP A 18 -0.74 -1.93 -0.73
C ASP A 18 -1.99 -1.97 -1.61
N GLY A 19 -2.92 -1.05 -1.35
CA GLY A 19 -4.30 -1.18 -1.81
C GLY A 19 -4.97 -2.42 -1.23
N ILE A 20 -6.04 -2.87 -1.89
CA ILE A 20 -6.69 -4.15 -1.58
C ILE A 20 -5.95 -5.22 -2.38
N ARG A 21 -5.18 -6.09 -1.72
CA ARG A 21 -4.59 -7.29 -2.32
C ARG A 21 -5.31 -8.55 -1.86
N VAL A 22 -5.45 -9.49 -2.78
CA VAL A 22 -6.02 -10.81 -2.50
C VAL A 22 -5.11 -11.89 -3.07
N GLY A 23 -4.71 -12.83 -2.21
CA GLY A 23 -3.92 -13.99 -2.62
C GLY A 23 -2.42 -13.72 -2.86
N ARG A 24 -1.91 -12.52 -2.56
CA ARG A 24 -0.50 -12.13 -2.76
C ARG A 24 -0.14 -10.95 -1.86
N ASP A 25 1.12 -10.85 -1.45
CA ASP A 25 1.68 -9.67 -0.80
C ASP A 25 3.00 -9.24 -1.47
N ASP A 26 3.01 -8.04 -2.06
CA ASP A 26 4.13 -7.39 -2.75
C ASP A 26 4.90 -6.40 -1.86
N ALA A 27 4.60 -6.35 -0.56
CA ALA A 27 5.27 -5.45 0.36
C ALA A 27 6.77 -5.73 0.43
N SER A 28 7.53 -4.68 0.76
CA SER A 28 8.97 -4.78 0.95
C SER A 28 9.27 -5.70 2.13
N PRO A 29 10.18 -6.68 1.97
CA PRO A 29 10.49 -7.58 3.05
C PRO A 29 11.30 -6.90 4.16
N VAL A 30 10.97 -7.22 5.42
CA VAL A 30 11.64 -6.65 6.60
C VAL A 30 13.03 -7.24 6.86
N THR A 31 13.38 -8.31 6.14
CA THR A 31 14.68 -9.00 6.19
C THR A 31 15.00 -9.58 4.81
N PRO A 32 16.30 -9.70 4.43
CA PRO A 32 16.70 -10.36 3.19
C PRO A 32 16.17 -11.78 3.05
N ASP A 33 16.00 -12.52 4.14
CA ASP A 33 15.58 -13.93 4.11
C ASP A 33 14.09 -14.12 3.76
N HIS A 34 13.32 -13.04 3.64
CA HIS A 34 11.88 -13.09 3.44
C HIS A 34 11.52 -12.59 2.03
N HIS A 35 11.68 -13.41 0.99
CA HIS A 35 11.45 -12.93 -0.38
C HIS A 35 9.97 -12.98 -0.80
N GLY A 36 9.40 -11.80 -1.12
CA GLY A 36 8.09 -11.68 -1.75
C GLY A 36 8.05 -12.32 -3.15
N PRO A 37 6.85 -12.61 -3.69
CA PRO A 37 5.61 -11.90 -3.38
C PRO A 37 4.55 -12.71 -2.63
N PHE A 38 4.96 -13.67 -1.79
CA PHE A 38 4.08 -14.37 -0.84
C PHE A 38 2.73 -14.83 -1.42
N PRO A 39 2.73 -15.67 -2.47
CA PRO A 39 1.49 -16.15 -3.06
C PRO A 39 0.71 -17.01 -2.06
N PHE A 40 -0.62 -16.91 -2.08
CA PHE A 40 -1.48 -17.85 -1.38
C PHE A 40 -1.30 -19.25 -1.96
N THR A 41 -1.13 -20.25 -1.09
CA THR A 41 -0.90 -21.64 -1.47
C THR A 41 -1.77 -22.58 -0.62
N GLY A 42 -2.03 -23.80 -1.12
CA GLY A 42 -2.78 -24.82 -0.39
C GLY A 42 -4.31 -24.74 -0.50
N GLY A 43 -4.85 -23.85 -1.34
CA GLY A 43 -6.29 -23.74 -1.56
C GLY A 43 -6.66 -22.88 -2.76
N THR A 44 -7.96 -22.60 -2.90
CA THR A 44 -8.52 -21.74 -3.96
C THR A 44 -9.35 -20.61 -3.35
N ILE A 45 -9.20 -19.41 -3.91
CA ILE A 45 -10.01 -18.26 -3.54
C ILE A 45 -11.27 -18.31 -4.39
N ASP A 46 -12.39 -18.70 -3.79
CA ASP A 46 -13.66 -18.92 -4.49
C ASP A 46 -14.33 -17.61 -4.93
N LYS A 47 -14.30 -16.58 -4.07
CA LYS A 47 -14.94 -15.29 -4.38
C LYS A 47 -14.30 -14.13 -3.62
N VAL A 48 -14.15 -13.01 -4.32
CA VAL A 48 -13.79 -11.70 -3.77
C VAL A 48 -14.88 -10.71 -4.13
N VAL A 49 -15.37 -9.95 -3.15
CA VAL A 49 -16.35 -8.87 -3.38
C VAL A 49 -15.77 -7.61 -2.79
N VAL A 50 -15.64 -6.58 -3.64
CA VAL A 50 -15.30 -5.22 -3.21
C VAL A 50 -16.54 -4.37 -3.47
N ASP A 51 -17.25 -4.04 -2.39
CA ASP A 51 -18.41 -3.17 -2.45
C ASP A 51 -18.00 -1.74 -2.08
N VAL A 52 -18.20 -0.82 -3.03
CA VAL A 52 -17.93 0.62 -2.87
C VAL A 52 -19.22 1.43 -2.92
N SER A 53 -20.37 0.78 -2.80
CA SER A 53 -21.67 1.44 -2.76
C SER A 53 -21.83 2.31 -1.50
N GLY A 54 -22.72 3.29 -1.61
CA GLY A 54 -22.93 4.33 -0.59
C GLY A 54 -22.60 5.72 -1.10
N GLU A 55 -22.86 6.72 -0.28
CA GLU A 55 -22.48 8.09 -0.59
C GLU A 55 -20.99 8.27 -0.36
N ARG A 56 -20.27 8.68 -1.41
CA ARG A 56 -18.84 8.95 -1.30
C ARG A 56 -18.62 10.10 -0.32
N TYR A 57 -17.80 9.88 0.70
CA TYR A 57 -17.27 10.99 1.49
C TYR A 57 -16.36 11.85 0.61
N VAL A 58 -16.76 13.10 0.38
CA VAL A 58 -15.96 14.09 -0.33
C VAL A 58 -15.38 15.06 0.70
N ASP A 59 -14.07 14.99 0.91
CA ASP A 59 -13.36 15.93 1.76
C ASP A 59 -13.15 17.25 1.01
N HIS A 60 -14.14 18.14 1.11
CA HIS A 60 -14.08 19.45 0.46
C HIS A 60 -12.97 20.34 1.04
N GLU A 61 -12.62 20.20 2.33
CA GLU A 61 -11.51 20.94 2.92
C GLU A 61 -10.18 20.53 2.30
N ALA A 62 -9.95 19.22 2.13
CA ALA A 62 -8.75 18.70 1.50
C ALA A 62 -8.65 19.12 0.02
N GLN A 63 -9.77 19.17 -0.72
CA GLN A 63 -9.79 19.63 -2.11
C GLN A 63 -9.40 21.11 -2.23
N VAL A 64 -9.94 21.97 -1.36
CA VAL A 64 -9.60 23.40 -1.35
C VAL A 64 -8.13 23.60 -0.96
N ARG A 65 -7.63 22.88 0.05
CA ARG A 65 -6.21 22.91 0.43
C ARG A 65 -5.31 22.46 -0.74
N GLY A 66 -5.73 21.43 -1.48
CA GLY A 66 -5.01 20.97 -2.67
C GLY A 66 -4.95 22.03 -3.78
N TRP A 67 -6.05 22.76 -4.01
CA TRP A 67 -6.11 23.83 -5.00
C TRP A 67 -5.12 24.97 -4.71
N PHE A 68 -4.96 25.37 -3.45
CA PHE A 68 -3.97 26.37 -3.03
C PHE A 68 -2.52 25.88 -3.06
N ILE A 69 -2.28 24.57 -3.13
CA ILE A 69 -0.91 24.00 -3.17
C ILE A 69 -0.36 23.94 -4.60
N ILE A 70 -1.24 23.98 -5.61
CA ILE A 70 -0.89 23.89 -7.04
C ILE A 70 -0.99 25.24 -7.78
N ASP A 71 -1.39 26.30 -7.09
CA ASP A 71 -1.25 27.71 -7.52
C ASP A 71 0.10 28.26 -7.04
#